data_AF-A0A2N0WLS0-F1
#
_entry.id   AF-A0A2N0WLS0-F1
#
_cell.length_a   1.000
_cell.length_b   1.000
_cell.length_c   1.000
_cell.angle_alpha   90.00
_cell.angle_beta   90.00
_cell.angle_gamma   90.00
#
_symmetry.space_group_name_H-M   'P 1'
#
loop_
_entity.id
_entity.type
_entity.pdbx_description
1 polymer ?
#
loop_
_entity_poly.entity_id
_entity_poly.type
_entity_poly.pdbx_seq_one_letter_code
_entity_poly.pdbx_strand_id
1 'polypeptide(L)' 'MPIKKSGNFDLSAGIIATTKEKLQSFLSSDEFAKTEITLQDGKISFKAEQPILDKISAELGKPSENE' A
#
# COMPACT_ATOMS: atom_id res chain seq x y z
N MET A 1 -19.41 34.00 -5.05
CA MET A 1 -18.37 33.25 -5.80
C MET A 1 -18.19 31.89 -5.13
N PRO A 2 -18.28 30.75 -5.83
CA PRO A 2 -18.00 29.47 -5.20
C PRO A 2 -16.48 29.34 -5.07
N ILE A 3 -16.01 29.25 -3.83
CA ILE A 3 -14.63 28.90 -3.52
C ILE A 3 -14.47 27.46 -3.97
N LYS A 4 -13.80 27.24 -5.11
CA LYS A 4 -13.33 25.92 -5.51
C LYS A 4 -12.34 25.48 -4.44
N LYS A 5 -12.81 24.74 -3.43
CA LYS A 5 -11.94 23.92 -2.60
C LYS A 5 -11.37 22.87 -3.55
N SER A 6 -10.23 23.17 -4.19
CA SER A 6 -9.31 22.13 -4.64
C SER A 6 -8.82 21.43 -3.38
N GLY A 7 -9.67 20.58 -2.80
CA GLY A 7 -9.21 19.55 -1.90
C GLY A 7 -8.29 18.72 -2.77
N ASN A 8 -6.99 18.83 -2.54
CA ASN A 8 -6.00 17.94 -3.11
C ASN A 8 -6.41 16.56 -2.60
N PHE A 9 -7.22 15.85 -3.39
CA PHE A 9 -7.58 14.48 -3.10
C PHE A 9 -6.27 13.74 -3.26
N ASP A 10 -5.62 13.51 -2.13
CA ASP A 10 -4.36 12.83 -2.04
C ASP A 10 -4.67 11.36 -2.29
N LEU A 11 -4.85 11.06 -3.58
CA LEU A 11 -5.16 9.75 -4.13
C LEU A 11 -4.14 8.74 -3.60
N SER A 12 -2.90 9.20 -3.46
CA SER A 12 -1.80 8.55 -2.79
C SER A 12 -2.08 8.18 -1.33
N ALA A 13 -2.50 9.12 -0.48
CA ALA A 13 -2.86 8.83 0.90
C ALA A 13 -4.04 7.85 1.00
N GLY A 14 -5.04 7.96 0.13
CA GLY A 14 -6.16 7.02 0.07
C GLY A 14 -5.73 5.60 -0.29
N ILE A 15 -4.90 5.47 -1.33
CA ILE A 15 -4.33 4.19 -1.77
C ILE A 15 -3.49 3.54 -0.65
N ILE A 16 -2.63 4.32 0.00
CA ILE A 16 -1.80 3.83 1.10
C ILE A 16 -2.68 3.40 2.30
N ALA A 17 -3.71 4.17 2.64
CA ALA A 17 -4.61 3.82 3.74
C ALA A 17 -5.34 2.50 3.50
N THR A 18 -5.96 2.33 2.32
CA THR A 18 -6.65 1.09 1.96
C THR A 18 -5.69 -0.11 1.92
N THR A 19 -4.46 0.12 1.45
CA THR A 19 -3.44 -0.94 1.42
C THR A 19 -2.99 -1.33 2.82
N LYS A 20 -2.82 -0.36 3.72
CA LYS A 20 -2.49 -0.60 5.13
C LYS A 20 -3.59 -1.37 5.84
N GLU A 21 -4.86 -0.96 5.67
CA GLU A 21 -6.00 -1.69 6.25
C GLU A 21 -6.03 -3.14 5.76
N LYS A 22 -5.79 -3.37 4.46
CA LYS A 22 -5.76 -4.72 3.91
C LYS A 22 -4.59 -5.54 4.46
N LEU A 23 -3.39 -4.97 4.53
CA LEU A 23 -2.22 -5.61 5.13
C LEU A 23 -2.46 -5.96 6.60
N GLN A 24 -3.04 -5.06 7.39
CA GLN A 24 -3.38 -5.32 8.80
C GLN A 24 -4.43 -6.42 8.98
N SER A 25 -5.23 -6.72 7.95
CA SER A 25 -6.22 -7.80 8.01
C SER A 25 -5.61 -9.20 7.96
N PHE A 26 -4.39 -9.36 7.44
CA PHE A 26 -3.74 -10.68 7.28
C PHE A 26 -2.30 -10.75 7.83
N LEU A 27 -1.62 -9.62 8.01
CA LEU A 27 -0.34 -9.53 8.68
C LEU A 27 -0.53 -9.29 10.18
N SER A 28 0.34 -9.91 10.97
CA SER A 28 0.43 -9.60 12.40
C SER A 28 0.99 -8.19 12.59
N SER A 29 0.70 -7.54 13.73
CA SER A 29 1.22 -6.20 14.04
C SER A 29 2.75 -6.09 13.92
N ASP A 30 3.48 -7.14 14.30
CA ASP A 30 4.94 -7.25 14.12
C ASP A 30 5.37 -7.28 12.66
N GLU A 31 4.68 -8.08 11.84
CA GLU A 31 4.97 -8.21 10.40
C GLU A 31 4.63 -6.92 9.66
N PHE A 32 3.52 -6.29 10.03
CA PHE A 32 3.12 -4.99 9.51
C PHE A 32 4.12 -3.89 9.88
N ALA A 33 4.61 -3.86 11.12
CA ALA A 33 5.62 -2.90 11.56
C ALA A 33 6.96 -3.05 10.82
N LYS A 34 7.27 -4.27 10.36
CA LYS A 34 8.44 -4.58 9.52
C LYS A 34 8.20 -4.37 8.02
N THR A 35 7.01 -3.93 7.62
CA THR A 35 6.63 -3.72 6.23
C THR A 35 6.59 -2.23 5.91
N GLU A 36 7.46 -1.81 4.99
CA GLU A 36 7.48 -0.45 4.47
C GLU A 36 6.70 -0.39 3.16
N ILE A 37 5.68 0.48 3.12
CA ILE A 37 4.81 0.68 1.96
C ILE A 37 5.18 2.02 1.34
N THR A 38 5.61 2.00 0.09
CA THR A 38 5.96 3.20 -0.67
C THR A 38 5.05 3.31 -1.89
N LEU A 39 4.60 4.52 -2.20
CA LEU A 39 3.89 4.80 -3.44
C LEU A 39 4.78 5.67 -4.31
N GLN A 40 5.19 5.14 -5.45
CA GLN A 40 6.09 5.82 -6.39
C GLN A 40 5.49 5.71 -7.79
N ASP A 41 5.35 6.84 -8.49
CA ASP A 41 4.77 6.91 -9.85
C ASP A 41 3.40 6.22 -9.99
N GLY A 42 2.56 6.32 -8.95
CA GLY A 42 1.23 5.68 -8.90
C GLY A 42 1.26 4.16 -8.66
N LYS A 43 2.44 3.58 -8.42
CA LYS A 43 2.65 2.17 -8.11
C LYS A 43 2.95 1.98 -6.63
N ILE A 44 2.32 0.98 -6.03
CA ILE A 44 2.58 0.60 -4.64
C ILE A 44 3.72 -0.41 -4.62
N SER A 45 4.74 -0.11 -3.83
CA SER A 45 5.87 -0.98 -3.57
C SER A 45 5.86 -1.41 -2.11
N PHE A 46 6.15 -2.68 -1.88
CA PHE A 46 6.23 -3.29 -0.56
C PHE A 46 7.67 -3.69 -0.29
N LYS A 47 8.19 -3.29 0.86
CA LYS A 47 9.54 -3.64 1.30
C LYS A 47 9.47 -4.25 2.70
N ALA A 48 9.67 -5.55 2.77
CA ALA A 48 9.60 -6.33 4.00
C ALA A 48 10.52 -7.55 3.88
N GLU A 49 10.56 -8.39 4.93
CA GLU A 49 11.23 -9.68 4.86
C GLU A 49 10.55 -10.61 3.82
N GLN A 50 11.32 -11.46 3.15
CA GLN A 50 10.82 -12.45 2.17
C GLN A 50 9.53 -13.17 2.59
N PRO A 51 9.39 -13.74 3.81
CA PRO A 51 8.17 -14.43 4.22
C PRO A 51 6.93 -13.52 4.28
N ILE A 52 7.12 -12.23 4.57
CA ILE A 52 6.04 -11.24 4.58
C ILE A 52 5.66 -10.88 3.15
N LEU A 53 6.64 -10.67 2.27
CA LEU A 53 6.40 -10.42 0.84
C LEU A 53 5.68 -11.58 0.16
N ASP A 54 5.95 -12.82 0.57
CA ASP A 54 5.27 -14.02 0.08
C ASP A 54 3.78 -14.00 0.47
N LYS A 55 3.46 -13.68 1.74
CA LYS A 55 2.08 -13.50 2.22
C LYS A 55 1.35 -12.37 1.47
N ILE A 56 2.04 -11.24 1.29
CA ILE A 56 1.51 -10.09 0.56
C ILE A 56 1.19 -10.48 -0.88
N SER A 57 2.10 -11.20 -1.55
CA SER A 57 1.91 -11.66 -2.93
C SER A 57 0.82 -12.73 -3.05
N ALA A 58 0.59 -13.54 -2.01
CA ALA A 58 -0.50 -14.51 -1.98
C ALA A 58 -1.88 -13.84 -1.86
N GLU A 59 -1.99 -12.79 -1.05
CA GLU A 59 -3.27 -12.10 -0.77
C GLU A 59 -3.62 -10.98 -1.76
N LEU A 60 -2.64 -10.19 -2.19
CA LEU A 60 -2.81 -9.07 -3.12
C LEU A 60 -2.56 -9.48 -4.58
N GLY A 61 -2.08 -10.70 -4.81
CA GLY A 61 -1.56 -11.14 -6.09
C GLY A 61 -0.11 -10.69 -6.29
N LYS A 62 0.57 -11.29 -7.27
CA LYS A 62 1.93 -10.88 -7.62
C LYS A 62 1.92 -9.40 -7.99
N PRO A 63 2.84 -8.57 -7.48
CA PRO A 63 3.00 -7.22 -8.01
C PRO A 63 3.20 -7.35 -9.51
N SER A 64 2.49 -6.54 -10.31
CA SER A 64 2.70 -6.54 -11.76
C SER A 64 4.19 -6.37 -12.03
N GLU A 65 4.83 -7.44 -12.50
CA GLU A 65 6.16 -7.36 -13.09
C GLU A 65 6.05 -6.32 -14.21
N ASN A 66 6.83 -5.25 -14.09
CA ASN A 66 6.97 -4.30 -15.17
C ASN A 66 7.71 -5.05 -16.28
N GLU A 67 6.99 -5.47 -17.32
CA GLU A 67 7.58 -5.70 -18.65
C GLU A 67 8.06 -4.38 -19.26
#